data_AF-A0A0F7SCV6-F1
#
_entry.id   AF-A0A0F7SCV6-F1
#
_cell.length_a   1.000
_cell.length_b   1.000
_cell.length_c   1.000
_cell.angle_alpha   90.00
_cell.angle_beta   90.00
_cell.angle_gamma   90.00
#
_symmetry.space_group_name_H-M   'P 1'
#
loop_
_entity.id
_entity.type
_entity.pdbx_description
1 polymer ?
#
loop_
_entity_poly.entity_id
_entity_poly.type
_entity_poly.pdbx_seq_one_letter_code
_entity_poly.pdbx_strand_id
1 'polypeptide(L)'
;MPASTVHLVIIHHGLWGTPANTEHLTTTLAKHHGGTVSPVTKLTPPESTSTIAVHAETHPNAQRQDVRMVVLNSEVNSGDHTYDGVDWCGERLVKDVYREVGRIESEEEAEVGKVSLVGYSLGGLVVRYAAGVMYADGFFAGGEKGKGGKELEFRSKPVAASLSTIATPHLGVTLTGSTF
;
A
#
# COMPACT_ATOMS: atom_id res chain seq x y z
N MET A 1 13.94 14.65 13.60
CA MET A 1 12.66 14.81 12.88
C MET A 1 12.51 13.62 11.95
N PRO A 2 11.29 13.10 11.72
CA PRO A 2 11.08 11.99 10.77
C PRO A 2 11.57 12.39 9.37
N ALA A 3 12.00 11.42 8.57
CA ALA A 3 12.45 11.67 7.20
C ALA A 3 11.34 12.35 6.39
N SER A 4 11.70 13.39 5.62
CA SER A 4 10.77 14.12 4.75
C SER A 4 10.34 13.31 3.54
N THR A 5 11.13 12.31 3.13
CA THR A 5 10.77 11.41 2.03
C THR A 5 10.12 10.14 2.56
N VAL A 6 8.98 9.78 1.98
CA VAL A 6 8.18 8.61 2.35
C VAL A 6 8.22 7.55 1.25
N HIS A 7 8.41 6.30 1.66
CA HIS A 7 8.06 5.12 0.87
C HIS A 7 6.68 4.63 1.31
N LEU A 8 5.68 4.90 0.47
CA LEU A 8 4.31 4.47 0.68
C LEU A 8 4.14 3.03 0.16
N VAL A 9 3.78 2.10 1.02
CA VAL A 9 3.44 0.72 0.66
C VAL A 9 1.94 0.53 0.78
N ILE A 10 1.27 0.21 -0.32
CA ILE A 10 -0.18 0.06 -0.36
C ILE A 10 -0.49 -1.42 -0.39
N ILE A 11 -1.32 -1.87 0.54
CA ILE A 11 -1.75 -3.26 0.67
C ILE A 11 -3.26 -3.33 0.44
N HIS A 12 -3.69 -4.22 -0.45
CA HIS A 12 -5.09 -4.46 -0.77
C HIS A 12 -5.46 -5.94 -0.59
N HIS A 13 -6.59 -6.17 0.10
CA HIS A 13 -7.08 -7.50 0.47
C HIS A 13 -7.79 -8.23 -0.68
N GLY A 14 -8.11 -9.51 -0.47
CA GLY A 14 -8.80 -10.35 -1.45
C GLY A 14 -10.33 -10.24 -1.43
N LEU A 15 -10.99 -11.13 -2.18
CA LEU A 15 -12.44 -11.26 -2.24
C LEU A 15 -13.03 -11.52 -0.84
N TRP A 16 -14.17 -10.88 -0.50
CA TRP A 16 -14.75 -10.83 0.86
C TRP A 16 -13.82 -10.33 1.96
N GLY A 17 -12.66 -9.80 1.58
CA GLY A 17 -11.64 -9.42 2.53
C GLY A 17 -11.98 -8.14 3.27
N THR A 18 -11.16 -7.87 4.26
CA THR A 18 -11.08 -6.65 5.06
C THR A 18 -9.59 -6.39 5.36
N PRO A 19 -9.22 -5.19 5.84
CA PRO A 19 -7.85 -4.93 6.31
C PRO A 19 -7.35 -5.92 7.36
N ALA A 20 -8.23 -6.54 8.15
CA ALA A 20 -7.87 -7.55 9.15
C ALA A 20 -7.20 -8.78 8.51
N ASN A 21 -7.55 -9.12 7.26
CA ASN A 21 -6.94 -10.26 6.56
C ASN A 21 -5.48 -10.02 6.18
N THR A 22 -5.07 -8.76 6.04
CA THR A 22 -3.72 -8.33 5.69
C THR A 22 -3.00 -7.67 6.87
N GLU A 23 -3.61 -7.67 8.06
CA GLU A 23 -3.11 -6.99 9.25
C GLU A 23 -1.76 -7.53 9.72
N HIS A 24 -1.59 -8.86 9.76
CA HIS A 24 -0.32 -9.45 10.15
C HIS A 24 0.82 -9.06 9.20
N LEU A 25 0.55 -9.04 7.89
CA LEU A 25 1.53 -8.60 6.89
C LEU A 25 1.88 -7.11 7.08
N THR A 26 0.84 -6.28 7.26
CA THR A 26 0.96 -4.83 7.43
C THR A 26 1.81 -4.48 8.65
N THR A 27 1.46 -5.05 9.81
CA THR A 27 2.12 -4.80 11.09
C THR A 27 3.55 -5.34 11.10
N THR A 28 3.77 -6.54 10.56
CA THR A 28 5.11 -7.14 10.43
C THR A 28 6.02 -6.27 9.54
N LEU A 29 5.51 -5.81 8.39
CA LEU A 29 6.28 -4.98 7.48
C LEU A 29 6.65 -3.63 8.11
N ALA A 30 5.67 -2.95 8.71
CA ALA A 30 5.91 -1.69 9.40
C ALA A 30 6.93 -1.86 10.53
N LYS A 31 6.78 -2.88 11.37
CA LYS A 31 7.68 -3.18 12.49
C LYS A 31 9.13 -3.42 12.02
N HIS A 32 9.34 -4.29 11.03
CA HIS A 32 10.68 -4.62 10.54
C HIS A 32 11.41 -3.47 9.84
N HIS A 33 10.69 -2.47 9.34
CA HIS A 33 11.26 -1.33 8.63
C HIS A 33 11.16 0.00 9.39
N GLY A 34 10.73 -0.03 10.65
CA GLY A 34 10.51 1.19 11.43
C GLY A 34 9.44 2.12 10.84
N GLY A 35 8.47 1.55 10.11
CA GLY A 35 7.40 2.28 9.43
C GLY A 35 6.15 2.47 10.29
N THR A 36 5.21 3.26 9.78
CA THR A 36 3.87 3.46 10.38
C THR A 36 2.78 2.81 9.53
N VAL A 37 1.60 2.61 10.10
CA VAL A 37 0.43 2.02 9.42
C VAL A 37 -0.68 3.07 9.31
N SER A 38 -1.35 3.13 8.16
CA SER A 38 -2.49 4.00 7.86
C SER A 38 -3.70 3.19 7.34
N PRO A 39 -4.94 3.51 7.73
CA PRO A 39 -5.30 4.42 8.83
C PRO A 39 -4.85 3.85 10.18
N VAL A 40 -4.70 4.70 11.21
CA VAL A 40 -4.22 4.29 12.54
C VAL A 40 -5.15 3.20 13.11
N THR A 41 -4.68 1.95 13.13
CA THR A 41 -5.43 0.80 13.66
C THR A 41 -5.48 0.85 15.19
N LYS A 42 -6.62 0.49 15.79
CA LYS A 42 -6.85 0.49 17.26
C LYS A 42 -6.09 -0.59 18.04
N LEU A 43 -5.29 -1.43 17.40
CA LEU A 43 -4.47 -2.40 18.13
C LEU A 43 -3.33 -1.68 18.85
N THR A 44 -3.40 -1.76 20.17
CA THR A 44 -2.56 -1.07 21.14
C THR A 44 -1.14 -1.69 21.24
N PRO A 45 -0.21 -0.99 21.91
CA PRO A 45 1.25 -1.22 21.99
C PRO A 45 1.76 -2.66 22.31
N PRO A 46 3.09 -2.91 22.28
CA PRO A 46 4.14 -1.91 22.30
C PRO A 46 4.08 -1.30 20.88
N GLU A 47 3.93 0.00 20.66
CA GLU A 47 5.10 0.79 20.41
C GLU A 47 4.68 2.23 20.01
N SER A 48 5.06 3.25 20.78
CA SER A 48 5.09 4.64 20.28
C SER A 48 6.12 4.75 19.15
N THR A 49 6.21 5.89 18.43
CA THR A 49 7.32 6.14 17.47
C THR A 49 8.70 5.80 18.06
N SER A 50 8.87 6.02 19.37
CA SER A 50 10.08 5.65 20.12
C SER A 50 10.31 4.15 20.29
N THR A 51 9.28 3.31 20.21
CA THR A 51 9.39 1.87 20.44
C THR A 51 9.42 1.10 19.10
N ILE A 52 8.82 1.66 18.02
CA ILE A 52 9.03 1.22 16.63
C ILE A 52 10.53 1.30 16.28
N ALA A 53 11.22 2.35 16.79
CA ALA A 53 12.67 2.49 16.67
C ALA A 53 13.47 1.43 17.47
N VAL A 54 12.88 0.83 18.52
CA VAL A 54 13.52 -0.21 19.33
C VAL A 54 13.37 -1.59 18.69
N HIS A 55 12.25 -1.87 18.01
CA HIS A 55 12.02 -3.15 17.32
C HIS A 55 12.37 -3.16 15.83
N ALA A 56 12.91 -2.07 15.31
CA ALA A 56 13.60 -1.98 14.04
C ALA A 56 14.89 -2.85 14.04
N GLU A 57 14.75 -4.15 14.29
CA GLU A 57 15.89 -5.05 14.49
C GLU A 57 16.41 -5.60 13.15
N THR A 58 17.74 -5.52 13.02
CA THR A 58 18.64 -6.08 12.00
C THR A 58 18.48 -5.65 10.54
N HIS A 59 17.33 -5.15 10.09
CA HIS A 59 17.16 -4.81 8.68
C HIS A 59 17.83 -3.46 8.34
N PRO A 60 18.73 -3.38 7.34
CA PRO A 60 19.44 -2.13 6.98
C PRO A 60 18.51 -0.94 6.71
N ASN A 61 17.35 -1.18 6.07
CA ASN A 61 16.35 -0.15 5.82
C ASN A 61 15.70 0.45 7.07
N ALA A 62 15.72 -0.24 8.23
CA ALA A 62 15.13 0.26 9.46
C ALA A 62 15.97 1.37 10.12
N GLN A 63 17.25 1.48 9.74
CA GLN A 63 18.19 2.50 10.21
C GLN A 63 18.31 3.69 9.25
N ARG A 64 17.53 3.71 8.14
CA ARG A 64 17.57 4.81 7.18
C ARG A 64 16.93 6.06 7.78
N GLN A 65 17.65 7.17 7.69
CA GLN A 65 17.16 8.49 8.10
C GLN A 65 16.69 9.34 6.92
N ASP A 66 16.98 8.90 5.70
CA ASP A 66 16.66 9.63 4.47
C ASP A 66 15.28 9.26 3.91
N VAL A 67 14.77 8.06 4.20
CA VAL A 67 13.45 7.58 3.81
C VAL A 67 12.81 6.82 4.95
N ARG A 68 11.53 7.11 5.25
CA ARG A 68 10.71 6.31 6.16
C ARG A 68 9.57 5.61 5.43
N MET A 69 9.07 4.52 6.00
CA MET A 69 7.97 3.75 5.42
C MET A 69 6.62 4.13 6.03
N VAL A 70 5.58 4.22 5.18
CA VAL A 70 4.18 4.29 5.59
C VAL A 70 3.46 3.16 4.88
N VAL A 71 2.71 2.32 5.61
CA VAL A 71 1.96 1.20 5.06
C VAL A 71 0.46 1.53 5.08
N LEU A 72 -0.13 1.74 3.91
CA LEU A 72 -1.57 1.92 3.74
C LEU A 72 -2.25 0.55 3.61
N ASN A 73 -2.98 0.13 4.64
CA ASN A 73 -3.80 -1.09 4.61
C ASN A 73 -5.24 -0.72 4.25
N SER A 74 -5.54 -0.76 2.96
CA SER A 74 -6.74 -0.13 2.40
C SER A 74 -8.02 -0.90 2.76
N GLU A 75 -9.05 -0.17 3.20
CA GLU A 75 -10.35 -0.72 3.59
C GLU A 75 -11.46 -0.52 2.55
N VAL A 76 -11.20 0.26 1.49
CA VAL A 76 -12.23 0.83 0.60
C VAL A 76 -13.01 -0.18 -0.24
N ASN A 77 -12.62 -1.45 -0.23
CA ASN A 77 -13.31 -2.53 -0.92
C ASN A 77 -13.75 -3.65 0.05
N SER A 78 -13.89 -3.37 1.35
CA SER A 78 -14.20 -4.40 2.35
C SER A 78 -15.54 -5.10 2.10
N GLY A 79 -15.58 -6.41 2.33
CA GLY A 79 -16.80 -7.21 2.28
C GLY A 79 -17.41 -7.33 0.88
N ASP A 80 -18.70 -6.98 0.77
CA ASP A 80 -19.49 -7.07 -0.46
C ASP A 80 -19.04 -6.10 -1.56
N HIS A 81 -18.38 -5.01 -1.20
CA HIS A 81 -17.78 -4.07 -2.16
C HIS A 81 -16.75 -4.72 -3.09
N THR A 82 -16.18 -5.88 -2.71
CA THR A 82 -15.28 -6.65 -3.59
C THR A 82 -15.95 -7.15 -4.87
N TYR A 83 -17.29 -7.13 -4.95
CA TYR A 83 -18.05 -7.62 -6.11
C TYR A 83 -18.39 -6.57 -7.16
N ASP A 84 -18.07 -5.29 -6.92
CA ASP A 84 -18.41 -4.22 -7.87
C ASP A 84 -17.62 -4.30 -9.19
N GLY A 85 -16.64 -5.19 -9.27
CA GLY A 85 -15.73 -5.31 -10.41
C GLY A 85 -14.36 -4.73 -10.09
N VAL A 86 -13.35 -5.24 -10.80
CA VAL A 86 -11.94 -4.86 -10.61
C VAL A 86 -11.71 -3.39 -10.93
N ASP A 87 -12.42 -2.86 -11.93
CA ASP A 87 -12.40 -1.47 -12.34
C ASP A 87 -12.92 -0.55 -11.23
N TRP A 88 -14.12 -0.78 -10.72
CA TRP A 88 -14.68 0.01 -9.61
C TRP A 88 -13.85 -0.09 -8.34
N CYS A 89 -13.38 -1.30 -8.00
CA CYS A 89 -12.48 -1.50 -6.87
C CYS A 89 -11.16 -0.74 -7.03
N GLY A 90 -10.61 -0.74 -8.25
CA GLY A 90 -9.38 -0.05 -8.58
C GLY A 90 -9.53 1.47 -8.51
N GLU A 91 -10.60 2.03 -9.07
CA GLU A 91 -10.91 3.47 -8.97
C GLU A 91 -11.07 3.93 -7.51
N ARG A 92 -11.72 3.11 -6.66
CA ARG A 92 -11.80 3.39 -5.21
C ARG A 92 -10.43 3.36 -4.55
N LEU A 93 -9.60 2.37 -4.88
CA LEU A 93 -8.25 2.27 -4.34
C LEU A 93 -7.38 3.47 -4.75
N VAL A 94 -7.48 3.94 -6.00
CA VAL A 94 -6.75 5.14 -6.47
C VAL A 94 -7.12 6.36 -5.62
N LYS A 95 -8.41 6.58 -5.37
CA LYS A 95 -8.87 7.69 -4.51
C LYS A 95 -8.33 7.58 -3.08
N ASP A 96 -8.25 6.37 -2.54
CA ASP A 96 -7.69 6.11 -1.22
C ASP A 96 -6.19 6.46 -1.16
N VAL A 97 -5.43 6.01 -2.16
CA VAL A 97 -3.99 6.32 -2.29
C VAL A 97 -3.78 7.83 -2.38
N TYR A 98 -4.54 8.52 -3.23
CA TYR A 98 -4.43 9.97 -3.42
C TYR A 98 -4.77 10.77 -2.16
N ARG A 99 -5.79 10.34 -1.43
CA ARG A 99 -6.12 10.90 -0.12
C ARG A 99 -4.97 10.73 0.85
N GLU A 100 -4.36 9.55 0.91
CA GLU A 100 -3.24 9.29 1.82
C GLU A 100 -1.99 10.10 1.43
N VAL A 101 -1.70 10.24 0.14
CA VAL A 101 -0.60 11.11 -0.35
C VAL A 101 -0.85 12.57 0.07
N GLY A 102 -2.06 13.08 -0.14
CA GLY A 102 -2.43 14.44 0.28
C GLY A 102 -2.33 14.64 1.80
N ARG A 103 -2.73 13.63 2.59
CA ARG A 103 -2.59 13.63 4.05
C ARG A 103 -1.12 13.70 4.47
N ILE A 104 -0.25 12.87 3.89
CA ILE A 104 1.20 12.86 4.16
C ILE A 104 1.83 14.22 3.83
N GLU A 105 1.42 14.86 2.74
CA GLU A 105 1.93 16.18 2.37
C GLU A 105 1.46 17.31 3.30
N SER A 106 0.18 17.30 3.65
CA SER A 106 -0.45 18.40 4.38
C SER A 106 -0.27 18.30 5.90
N GLU A 107 -0.36 17.11 6.48
CA GLU A 107 -0.28 16.90 7.94
C GLU A 107 1.14 16.61 8.42
N GLU A 108 1.97 15.96 7.59
CA GLU A 108 3.32 15.53 7.99
C GLU A 108 4.44 16.32 7.30
N GLU A 109 4.09 17.31 6.47
CA GLU A 109 5.02 18.13 5.67
C GLU A 109 6.04 17.30 4.87
N ALA A 110 5.66 16.08 4.49
CA ALA A 110 6.51 15.10 3.82
C ALA A 110 6.16 14.98 2.32
N GLU A 111 6.97 14.22 1.58
CA GLU A 111 6.75 13.92 0.16
C GLU A 111 6.82 12.41 -0.07
N VAL A 112 5.87 11.86 -0.82
CA VAL A 112 5.88 10.45 -1.21
C VAL A 112 6.83 10.30 -2.40
N GLY A 113 8.05 9.84 -2.11
CA GLY A 113 9.11 9.67 -3.11
C GLY A 113 9.15 8.27 -3.74
N LYS A 114 8.56 7.26 -3.07
CA LYS A 114 8.48 5.87 -3.57
C LYS A 114 7.14 5.26 -3.25
N VAL A 115 6.65 4.43 -4.18
CA VAL A 115 5.41 3.66 -3.98
C VAL A 115 5.64 2.18 -4.28
N SER A 116 5.20 1.31 -3.37
CA SER A 116 5.06 -0.12 -3.61
C SER A 116 3.62 -0.57 -3.48
N LEU A 117 3.22 -1.56 -4.28
CA LEU A 117 1.88 -2.13 -4.29
C LEU A 117 1.93 -3.61 -3.89
N VAL A 118 1.03 -4.03 -3.01
CA VAL A 118 0.86 -5.44 -2.62
C VAL A 118 -0.62 -5.80 -2.70
N GLY A 119 -0.95 -6.81 -3.49
CA GLY A 119 -2.32 -7.30 -3.61
C GLY A 119 -2.44 -8.76 -3.21
N TYR A 120 -3.36 -9.08 -2.30
CA TYR A 120 -3.68 -10.45 -1.91
C TYR A 120 -4.87 -10.99 -2.69
N SER A 121 -4.72 -12.14 -3.35
CA SER A 121 -5.75 -12.81 -4.16
C SER A 121 -6.37 -11.85 -5.19
N LEU A 122 -7.70 -11.64 -5.18
CA LEU A 122 -8.39 -10.62 -6.00
C LEU A 122 -7.73 -9.23 -5.91
N GLY A 123 -7.20 -8.86 -4.75
CA GLY A 123 -6.49 -7.59 -4.54
C GLY A 123 -5.30 -7.42 -5.48
N GLY A 124 -4.69 -8.50 -5.96
CA GLY A 124 -3.65 -8.45 -7.00
C GLY A 124 -4.12 -7.86 -8.33
N LEU A 125 -5.36 -8.17 -8.75
CA LEU A 125 -5.97 -7.59 -9.94
C LEU A 125 -6.35 -6.12 -9.70
N VAL A 126 -6.88 -5.82 -8.51
CA VAL A 126 -7.27 -4.46 -8.10
C VAL A 126 -6.05 -3.53 -8.08
N VAL A 127 -4.94 -3.90 -7.42
CA VAL A 127 -3.73 -3.06 -7.39
C VAL A 127 -3.11 -2.90 -8.77
N ARG A 128 -3.24 -3.90 -9.66
CA ARG A 128 -2.76 -3.80 -11.04
C ARG A 128 -3.58 -2.81 -11.85
N TYR A 129 -4.91 -2.80 -11.71
CA TYR A 129 -5.77 -1.80 -12.33
C TYR A 129 -5.44 -0.40 -11.79
N ALA A 130 -5.37 -0.25 -10.47
CA ALA A 130 -5.03 1.02 -9.83
C ALA A 130 -3.66 1.57 -10.27
N ALA A 131 -2.66 0.70 -10.44
CA ALA A 131 -1.35 1.08 -10.97
C ALA A 131 -1.45 1.69 -12.37
N GLY A 132 -2.29 1.10 -13.24
CA GLY A 132 -2.53 1.61 -14.59
C GLY A 132 -3.20 2.98 -14.59
N VAL A 133 -4.22 3.17 -13.76
CA VAL A 133 -4.90 4.46 -13.59
C VAL A 133 -3.94 5.52 -13.06
N MET A 134 -3.20 5.23 -11.99
CA MET A 134 -2.21 6.16 -11.44
C MET A 134 -1.11 6.52 -12.45
N TYR A 135 -0.69 5.56 -13.27
CA TYR A 135 0.26 5.81 -14.35
C TYR A 135 -0.32 6.76 -15.41
N ALA A 136 -1.57 6.52 -15.84
CA ALA A 136 -2.26 7.39 -16.81
C ALA A 136 -2.51 8.81 -16.26
N ASP A 137 -2.80 8.93 -14.97
CA ASP A 137 -2.95 10.21 -14.27
C ASP A 137 -1.64 11.01 -14.19
N GLY A 138 -0.48 10.37 -14.44
CA GLY A 138 0.82 10.99 -14.32
C GLY A 138 1.38 10.98 -12.89
N PHE A 139 0.87 10.12 -12.01
CA PHE A 139 1.34 10.00 -10.62
C PHE A 139 2.84 9.66 -10.55
N PHE A 140 3.35 8.90 -11.53
CA PHE A 140 4.76 8.47 -11.58
C PHE A 140 5.64 9.32 -12.53
N ALA A 141 5.18 10.51 -12.95
CA ALA A 141 5.82 11.28 -14.03
C ALA A 141 7.18 11.94 -13.71
N GLY A 142 7.78 11.68 -12.54
CA GLY A 142 9.18 12.00 -12.22
C GLY A 142 9.69 13.35 -12.76
N GLY A 143 9.09 14.47 -12.36
CA GLY A 143 9.53 15.82 -12.74
C GLY A 143 9.40 16.21 -14.22
N GLU A 144 9.15 15.28 -15.12
CA GLU A 144 8.86 15.57 -16.52
C GLU A 144 7.38 15.89 -16.69
N LYS A 145 7.07 17.07 -17.22
CA LYS A 145 5.72 17.46 -17.62
C LYS A 145 5.27 16.57 -18.78
N GLY A 146 4.76 15.38 -18.48
CA GLY A 146 4.09 14.53 -19.45
C GLY A 146 2.89 15.25 -20.04
N LYS A 147 2.86 15.40 -21.37
CA LYS A 147 1.68 15.87 -22.09
C LYS A 147 0.60 14.78 -21.99
N GLY A 148 -0.36 14.93 -21.07
CA GLY A 148 -1.55 14.08 -21.00
C GLY A 148 -2.01 13.60 -19.62
N GLY A 149 -1.30 13.94 -18.55
CA GLY A 149 -1.72 13.59 -17.18
C GLY A 149 -2.82 14.51 -16.63
N LYS A 150 -3.62 13.99 -15.70
CA LYS A 150 -4.60 14.76 -14.93
C LYS A 150 -3.89 15.71 -13.98
N GLU A 151 -4.46 16.88 -13.70
CA GLU A 151 -3.97 17.74 -12.62
C GLU A 151 -4.29 17.08 -11.27
N LEU A 152 -3.24 16.65 -10.55
CA LEU A 152 -3.35 16.03 -9.23
C LEU A 152 -3.27 17.09 -8.14
N GLU A 153 -4.03 16.92 -7.07
CA GLU A 153 -4.16 17.89 -5.95
C GLU A 153 -2.93 17.96 -5.04
N PHE A 154 -1.92 17.12 -5.28
CA PHE A 154 -0.72 16.97 -4.46
C PHE A 154 0.55 17.01 -5.30
N ARG A 155 1.67 17.40 -4.69
CA ARG A 155 2.94 17.62 -5.41
C ARG A 155 3.69 16.33 -5.72
N SER A 156 3.60 15.32 -4.85
CA SER A 156 4.36 14.06 -4.89
C SER A 156 4.27 13.40 -6.27
N LYS A 157 5.44 13.04 -6.81
CA LYS A 157 5.59 12.25 -8.03
C LYS A 157 6.55 11.08 -7.78
N PRO A 158 6.11 10.04 -7.05
CA PRO A 158 6.98 8.96 -6.62
C PRO A 158 7.51 8.14 -7.77
N VAL A 159 8.64 7.47 -7.53
CA VAL A 159 9.09 6.37 -8.37
C VAL A 159 8.33 5.10 -8.01
N ALA A 160 7.86 4.36 -9.01
CA ALA A 160 7.30 3.03 -8.82
C ALA A 160 8.41 2.06 -8.36
N ALA A 161 8.30 1.55 -7.13
CA ALA A 161 9.36 0.75 -6.51
C ALA A 161 9.15 -0.76 -6.66
N SER A 162 7.93 -1.26 -6.42
CA SER A 162 7.62 -2.69 -6.56
C SER A 162 6.11 -2.94 -6.69
N LEU A 163 5.74 -4.03 -7.36
CA LEU A 163 4.38 -4.58 -7.37
C LEU A 163 4.46 -6.08 -7.06
N SER A 164 3.83 -6.51 -5.98
CA SER A 164 3.79 -7.90 -5.54
C SER A 164 2.34 -8.40 -5.45
N THR A 165 2.08 -9.59 -5.99
CA THR A 165 0.78 -10.25 -5.86
C THR A 165 0.95 -11.55 -5.08
N ILE A 166 0.18 -11.73 -4.02
CA ILE A 166 0.18 -12.94 -3.21
C ILE A 166 -1.09 -13.72 -3.56
N ALA A 167 -0.94 -14.89 -4.19
CA ALA A 167 -2.10 -15.74 -4.47
C ALA A 167 -2.52 -16.51 -3.21
N THR A 168 -3.83 -16.71 -3.02
CA THR A 168 -4.32 -17.78 -2.16
C THR A 168 -3.79 -19.11 -2.72
N PRO A 169 -3.43 -20.10 -1.88
CA PRO A 169 -2.92 -21.39 -2.34
C PRO A 169 -4.04 -22.21 -3.00
N HIS A 170 -4.42 -21.81 -4.22
CA HIS A 170 -5.22 -22.57 -5.18
C HIS A 170 -4.49 -22.68 -6.52
N LEU A 171 -3.23 -22.23 -6.62
CA LEU A 171 -2.31 -22.62 -7.69
C LEU A 171 -1.99 -24.12 -7.53
N GLY A 172 -2.91 -24.97 -7.99
CA GLY A 172 -2.69 -26.40 -8.19
C GLY A 172 -2.80 -27.28 -6.95
N VAL A 173 -4.02 -27.48 -6.43
CA VAL A 173 -4.36 -28.83 -5.96
C VAL A 173 -4.79 -29.59 -7.20
N THR A 174 -3.89 -30.35 -7.82
CA THR A 174 -4.34 -31.44 -8.69
C THR A 174 -5.20 -32.35 -7.83
N LEU A 175 -6.45 -32.58 -8.26
CA LEU A 175 -7.37 -33.56 -7.68
C LEU A 175 -6.63 -34.84 -7.30
N THR A 176 -6.33 -35.04 -6.02
CA THR A 176 -6.07 -36.38 -5.48
C THR A 176 -7.36 -36.84 -4.82
N GLY A 177 -8.15 -37.61 -5.57
CA GLY A 177 -9.30 -38.34 -5.03
C GLY A 177 -10.64 -38.07 -5.72
N SER A 178 -10.70 -38.14 -7.05
CA SER A 178 -11.93 -38.63 -7.67
C SER A 178 -11.89 -40.14 -7.58
N THR A 179 -12.65 -40.70 -6.64
CA THR A 179 -13.03 -42.12 -6.65
C THR A 179 -14.28 -42.26 -7.50
N PHE A 180 -14.09 -42.47 -8.80
CA PHE A 180 -14.96 -43.32 -9.61
C PHE A 180 -14.25 -44.65 -9.83
#